data_AF-A0A930MH11-F1
#
_entry.id   AF-A0A930MH11-F1
#
_cell.length_a   1.000
_cell.length_b   1.000
_cell.length_c   1.000
_cell.angle_alpha   90.00
_cell.angle_beta   90.00
_cell.angle_gamma   90.00
#
_symmetry.space_group_name_H-M   'P 1'
#
loop_
_entity.id
_entity.type
_entity.pdbx_description
1 polymer ?
#
loop_
_entity_poly.entity_id
_entity_poly.type
_entity_poly.pdbx_seq_one_letter_code
_entity_poly.pdbx_strand_id
1 'polypeptide(L)'
;HCETESVIDSRCMEPDGPYIDVEAADGLFMAIQYGIRWREDLFTGWHFYDTSMCMEMRRHEFRCVVPNQEEDFWCIHCPQEKPLAPEYKHDQKIFLQEYGKELQPEI
;
A
#
# COMPACT_ATOMS: atom_id res chain seq x y z
N HIS A 1 23.03 -14.83 -4.06
CA HIS A 1 23.00 -14.80 -5.54
C HIS A 1 21.55 -14.68 -5.94
N CYS A 2 21.13 -13.54 -6.47
CA CYS A 2 19.80 -13.38 -7.04
C CYS A 2 19.89 -14.00 -8.44
N GLU A 3 19.34 -15.18 -8.64
CA GLU A 3 19.33 -15.79 -9.97
C GLU A 3 18.41 -14.95 -10.85
N THR A 4 18.94 -14.47 -11.97
CA THR A 4 18.16 -13.91 -13.08
C THR A 4 17.41 -15.05 -13.75
N GLU A 5 16.43 -15.61 -13.06
CA GLU A 5 15.50 -16.57 -13.66
C GLU A 5 14.12 -15.94 -13.75
N SER A 6 13.60 -16.00 -14.97
CA SER A 6 12.30 -15.48 -15.41
C SER A 6 12.26 -13.97 -15.64
N VAL A 7 12.73 -13.55 -16.82
CA VAL A 7 12.09 -12.40 -17.50
C VAL A 7 10.72 -12.90 -17.94
N ILE A 8 9.79 -13.02 -16.98
CA ILE A 8 8.37 -12.90 -17.33
C ILE A 8 8.29 -11.51 -17.94
N ASP A 9 7.80 -11.39 -19.19
CA ASP A 9 7.41 -10.10 -19.77
C ASP A 9 6.29 -9.55 -18.90
N SER A 10 6.70 -8.98 -17.77
CA SER A 10 5.86 -8.42 -16.73
C SER A 10 5.60 -7.03 -17.24
N ARG A 11 4.61 -6.89 -18.12
CA ARG A 11 4.10 -5.56 -18.44
C ARG A 11 3.52 -5.01 -17.15
N CYS A 12 4.26 -4.16 -16.47
CA CYS A 12 3.70 -3.34 -15.40
C CYS A 12 2.50 -2.62 -16.01
N MET A 13 1.33 -2.82 -15.42
CA MET A 13 0.10 -2.14 -15.83
C MET A 13 0.20 -0.70 -15.32
N GLU A 14 0.94 0.12 -16.07
CA GLU A 14 1.05 1.54 -15.77
C GLU A 14 -0.33 2.21 -15.92
N PRO A 15 -0.63 3.22 -15.09
CA PRO A 15 -1.82 4.04 -15.24
C PRO A 15 -1.94 4.64 -16.64
N ASP A 16 -3.16 4.65 -17.20
CA ASP A 16 -3.48 5.48 -18.36
C ASP A 16 -3.47 6.98 -17.94
N GLY A 17 -2.36 7.67 -18.20
CA GLY A 17 -2.16 9.07 -17.81
C GLY A 17 -1.12 9.26 -16.69
N PRO A 18 -1.08 10.41 -16.00
CA PRO A 18 -0.01 10.71 -15.05
C PRO A 18 -0.08 9.90 -13.74
N TYR A 19 -1.27 9.42 -13.37
CA TYR A 19 -1.51 8.62 -12.16
C TYR A 19 -2.89 7.96 -12.21
N ILE A 20 -3.11 6.97 -11.35
CA ILE A 20 -4.43 6.39 -11.03
C ILE A 20 -4.78 6.64 -9.55
N ASP A 21 -6.02 7.01 -9.26
CA ASP A 21 -6.52 7.11 -7.88
C ASP A 21 -6.68 5.69 -7.29
N VAL A 22 -6.23 5.50 -6.06
CA VAL A 22 -6.30 4.20 -5.36
C VAL A 22 -6.87 4.36 -3.96
N GLU A 23 -7.52 3.31 -3.48
CA GLU A 23 -8.02 3.30 -2.10
C GLU A 23 -6.94 2.98 -1.07
N ALA A 24 -5.92 2.23 -1.49
CA ALA A 24 -4.79 1.80 -0.68
C ALA A 24 -3.54 1.61 -1.56
N ALA A 25 -2.37 1.83 -0.97
CA ALA A 25 -1.06 1.58 -1.59
C ALA A 25 -0.23 0.66 -0.67
N ASP A 26 0.64 -0.14 -1.28
CA ASP A 26 1.59 -1.00 -0.55
C ASP A 26 2.71 -0.17 0.09
N GLY A 27 3.08 -0.53 1.31
CA GLY A 27 4.04 0.21 2.13
C GLY A 27 5.51 0.12 1.71
N LEU A 28 5.87 -0.62 0.65
CA LEU A 28 7.26 -0.68 0.15
C LEU A 28 7.85 0.72 -0.07
N PHE A 29 7.11 1.58 -0.78
CA PHE A 29 7.52 2.94 -1.06
C PHE A 29 6.30 3.85 -1.06
N MET A 30 6.21 4.69 -0.02
CA MET A 30 5.20 5.72 0.09
C MET A 30 5.87 7.09 0.18
N ALA A 31 5.47 8.00 -0.71
CA ALA A 31 5.86 9.40 -0.66
C ALA A 31 4.64 10.24 -0.27
N ILE A 32 4.77 11.03 0.79
CA ILE A 32 3.67 11.79 1.38
C ILE A 32 4.07 13.26 1.43
N GLN A 33 3.22 14.14 0.90
CA GLN A 33 3.45 15.58 0.91
C GLN A 33 3.02 16.25 2.23
N TYR A 34 2.07 15.65 2.95
CA TYR A 34 1.42 16.25 4.12
C TYR A 34 1.84 15.57 5.43
N GLY A 35 1.97 16.36 6.50
CA GLY A 35 2.35 15.87 7.83
C GLY A 35 1.20 15.19 8.59
N ILE A 36 0.53 14.21 7.97
CA ILE A 36 -0.42 13.33 8.66
C ILE A 36 0.37 12.32 9.48
N ARG A 37 -0.05 12.11 10.72
CA ARG A 37 0.63 11.16 11.61
C ARG A 37 0.27 9.73 11.25
N TRP A 38 1.26 8.86 11.33
CA TRP A 38 1.03 7.42 11.33
C TRP A 38 0.23 7.02 12.57
N ARG A 39 -0.66 6.03 12.44
CA ARG A 39 -1.43 5.45 13.54
C ARG A 39 -0.62 4.43 14.32
N GLU A 40 0.55 4.85 14.80
CA GLU A 40 1.46 4.04 15.64
C GLU A 40 0.79 3.64 16.98
N ASP A 41 -0.32 4.31 17.34
CA ASP A 41 -1.19 3.91 18.45
C ASP A 41 -1.98 2.62 18.19
N LEU A 42 -2.17 2.26 16.92
CA LEU A 42 -2.91 1.06 16.49
C LEU A 42 -2.01 0.01 15.84
N PHE A 43 -1.14 0.44 14.92
CA PHE A 43 -0.32 -0.44 14.10
C PHE A 43 1.14 -0.27 14.49
N THR A 44 1.66 -1.24 15.25
CA THR A 44 3.03 -1.24 15.78
C THR A 44 3.94 -2.25 15.07
N GLY A 45 3.37 -3.04 14.15
CA GLY A 45 4.05 -4.05 13.35
C GLY A 45 4.17 -3.68 11.87
N TRP A 46 4.35 -4.71 11.03
CA TRP A 46 4.59 -4.56 9.59
C TRP A 46 3.33 -4.67 8.73
N HIS A 47 2.14 -4.69 9.32
CA HIS A 47 0.89 -4.87 8.59
C HIS A 47 -0.06 -3.68 8.78
N PHE A 48 -0.80 -3.35 7.71
CA PHE A 48 -1.87 -2.35 7.68
C PHE A 48 -1.48 -0.90 8.01
N TYR A 49 -0.23 -0.59 8.35
CA TYR A 49 0.25 0.78 8.59
C TYR A 49 0.13 1.65 7.32
N ASP A 50 0.38 1.06 6.16
CA ASP A 50 0.29 1.65 4.82
C ASP A 50 -1.15 1.96 4.42
N THR A 51 -2.03 0.97 4.57
CA THR A 51 -3.45 1.08 4.30
C THR A 51 -4.11 2.05 5.28
N SER A 52 -3.70 2.03 6.55
CA SER A 52 -4.11 2.99 7.56
C SER A 52 -3.72 4.41 7.16
N MET A 53 -2.51 4.63 6.64
CA MET A 53 -2.10 5.94 6.16
C MET A 53 -3.00 6.42 5.00
N CYS A 54 -3.38 5.53 4.10
CA CYS A 54 -4.32 5.86 3.01
C CYS A 54 -5.72 6.23 3.54
N MET A 55 -6.21 5.54 4.59
CA MET A 55 -7.46 5.91 5.27
C MET A 55 -7.37 7.28 5.93
N GLU A 56 -6.26 7.60 6.60
CA GLU A 56 -6.08 8.91 7.24
C GLU A 56 -5.95 10.03 6.18
N MET A 57 -5.25 9.79 5.06
CA MET A 57 -5.25 10.72 3.91
C MET A 57 -6.68 11.01 3.45
N ARG A 58 -7.51 9.97 3.30
CA ARG A 58 -8.90 10.11 2.89
C ARG A 58 -9.75 10.88 3.90
N ARG A 59 -9.59 10.60 5.21
CA ARG A 59 -10.27 11.34 6.30
C ARG A 59 -9.92 12.84 6.28
N HIS A 60 -8.74 13.18 5.75
CA HIS A 60 -8.28 14.55 5.55
C HIS A 60 -8.57 15.10 4.13
N GLU A 61 -9.45 14.45 3.36
CA GLU A 61 -9.85 14.86 2.01
C GLU A 61 -8.69 14.90 0.99
N PHE A 62 -7.63 14.15 1.26
CA PHE A 62 -6.53 13.95 0.32
C PHE A 62 -6.72 12.67 -0.51
N ARG A 63 -6.06 12.66 -1.67
CA ARG A 63 -6.05 11.53 -2.59
C ARG A 63 -4.80 10.67 -2.38
N CYS A 64 -4.99 9.37 -2.48
CA CYS A 64 -3.90 8.41 -2.64
C CYS A 64 -3.85 8.01 -4.10
N VAL A 65 -2.66 8.03 -4.69
CA VAL A 65 -2.47 7.74 -6.11
C VAL A 65 -1.26 6.85 -6.33
N VAL A 66 -1.29 6.06 -7.39
CA VAL A 66 -0.09 5.44 -7.96
C VAL A 66 0.29 6.25 -9.21
N PRO A 67 1.48 6.88 -9.25
CA PRO A 67 1.92 7.62 -10.42
C PRO A 67 2.34 6.65 -11.53
N ASN A 68 2.22 7.11 -12.78
CA ASN A 68 2.79 6.41 -13.92
C ASN A 68 4.33 6.51 -13.88
N GLN A 69 4.99 5.38 -14.15
CA GLN A 69 6.44 5.18 -14.07
C GLN A 69 7.01 4.60 -15.38
N GLU A 70 6.35 4.85 -16.53
CA GLU A 70 6.71 4.25 -17.83
C GLU A 70 8.11 4.66 -18.33
N GLU A 71 8.55 5.89 -18.05
CA GLU A 71 9.88 6.35 -18.46
C GLU A 71 11.01 5.73 -17.61
N ASP A 72 10.81 5.61 -16.28
CA ASP A 72 11.79 5.06 -15.34
C ASP A 72 11.07 4.50 -14.09
N PHE A 73 11.44 3.29 -13.68
CA PHE A 73 10.94 2.68 -12.43
C PHE A 73 11.61 3.32 -11.21
N TRP A 74 10.82 3.64 -10.18
CA TRP A 74 11.34 4.31 -8.99
C TRP A 74 11.98 3.34 -8.00
N CYS A 75 11.45 2.12 -7.92
CA CYS A 75 11.96 1.07 -7.05
C CYS A 75 11.59 -0.31 -7.59
N ILE A 76 12.43 -1.31 -7.31
CA ILE A 76 12.14 -2.72 -7.59
C ILE A 76 11.92 -3.44 -6.26
N HIS A 77 10.74 -4.03 -6.09
CA HIS A 77 10.46 -4.91 -4.96
C HIS A 77 10.94 -6.33 -5.27
N CYS A 78 11.98 -6.80 -4.57
CA CYS A 78 12.43 -8.19 -4.66
C CYS A 78 12.34 -8.89 -3.31
N PRO A 79 11.12 -9.09 -2.75
CA PRO A 79 10.98 -9.82 -1.50
C PRO A 79 11.26 -11.30 -1.71
N GLN A 80 11.82 -11.95 -0.69
CA GLN A 80 11.80 -13.41 -0.62
C GLN A 80 10.40 -13.85 -0.24
N GLU A 81 9.92 -14.96 -0.82
CA GLU A 81 8.68 -15.58 -0.36
C GLU A 81 8.78 -15.92 1.12
N LYS A 82 7.78 -15.49 1.89
CA LYS A 82 7.69 -15.72 3.33
C LYS A 82 6.27 -16.18 3.68
N PRO A 83 6.10 -17.04 4.69
CA PRO A 83 4.78 -17.32 5.22
C PRO A 83 4.14 -16.04 5.75
N LEU A 84 2.81 -15.97 5.70
CA LEU A 84 2.07 -14.87 6.31
C LEU A 84 2.39 -14.78 7.81
N ALA A 85 2.74 -13.59 8.28
CA ALA A 85 3.12 -13.42 9.68
C ALA A 85 1.92 -13.69 10.61
N PRO A 86 2.12 -14.29 11.79
CA PRO A 86 1.06 -14.55 12.75
C PRO A 86 0.27 -13.29 13.15
N GLU A 87 0.94 -12.13 13.17
CA GLU A 87 0.41 -10.84 13.58
C GLU A 87 -0.59 -10.27 12.56
N TYR A 88 -0.54 -10.71 11.29
CA TYR A 88 -1.40 -10.19 10.24
C TYR A 88 -2.89 -10.23 10.61
N LYS A 89 -3.35 -11.33 11.23
CA LYS A 89 -4.76 -11.47 11.63
C LYS A 89 -5.13 -10.63 12.84
N HIS A 90 -4.16 -10.28 13.68
CA HIS A 90 -4.37 -9.34 14.77
C HIS A 90 -4.55 -7.93 14.21
N ASP A 91 -3.61 -7.48 13.38
CA ASP A 91 -3.62 -6.13 12.79
C ASP A 91 -4.83 -5.94 11.84
N GLN A 92 -5.21 -6.98 11.09
CA GLN A 92 -6.43 -6.96 10.27
C GLN A 92 -7.69 -6.69 11.10
N LYS A 93 -7.79 -7.25 12.32
CA LYS A 93 -8.94 -7.01 13.19
C LYS A 93 -8.94 -5.58 13.71
N ILE A 94 -7.78 -5.05 14.08
CA ILE A 94 -7.63 -3.65 14.49
C ILE A 94 -8.06 -2.72 13.35
N PHE A 95 -7.59 -2.98 12.13
CA PHE A 95 -7.97 -2.23 10.94
C PHE A 95 -9.49 -2.24 10.71
N LEU A 96 -10.12 -3.41 10.73
CA LEU A 96 -11.57 -3.50 10.54
C LEU A 96 -12.37 -2.87 11.69
N GLN A 97 -11.86 -2.89 12.91
CA GLN A 97 -12.50 -2.22 14.04
C GLN A 97 -12.43 -0.69 13.91
N GLU A 98 -11.28 -0.16 13.48
CA GLU A 98 -11.06 1.29 13.32
C GLU A 98 -11.77 1.84 12.07
N TYR A 99 -11.58 1.19 10.91
CA TYR A 99 -11.97 1.73 9.61
C TYR A 99 -13.13 0.99 8.94
N GLY A 100 -13.53 -0.17 9.44
CA GLY A 100 -14.44 -1.07 8.73
C GLY A 100 -15.82 -0.46 8.40
N LYS A 101 -16.26 0.56 9.14
CA LYS A 101 -17.52 1.29 8.86
C LYS A 101 -17.40 2.28 7.70
N GLU A 102 -16.18 2.71 7.37
CA GLU A 102 -15.88 3.63 6.27
C GLU A 102 -15.61 2.89 4.96
N LEU A 103 -15.38 1.57 5.03
CA LEU A 103 -15.25 0.72 3.86
C LEU A 103 -16.63 0.58 3.20
N GLN A 104 -16.70 0.84 1.90
CA GLN A 104 -17.89 0.61 1.07
C GLN A 104 -17.63 -0.64 0.22
N PRO A 105 -17.68 -1.85 0.81
CA PRO A 105 -17.43 -3.06 0.03
C PRO A 105 -18.47 -3.14 -1.09
N GLU A 106 -17.99 -3.37 -2.32
CA GLU A 106 -18.86 -3.72 -3.43
C GLU A 106 -19.64 -4.99 -3.04
N ILE A 107 -20.96 -4.92 -3.13
CA ILE A 107 -21.89 -6.06 -2.89
C ILE A 107 -21.93 -6.94 -4.13
#